data_AF-A0A803VMK8-F1
#
_entry.id   AF-A0A803VMK8-F1
#
_cell.length_a   1.000
_cell.length_b   1.000
_cell.length_c   1.000
_cell.angle_alpha   90.00
_cell.angle_beta   90.00
_cell.angle_gamma   90.00
#
_symmetry.space_group_name_H-M   'P 1'
#
loop_
_entity.id
_entity.type
_entity.pdbx_description
1 polymer ?
#
loop_
_entity_poly.entity_id
_entity_poly.type
_entity_poly.pdbx_seq_one_letter_code
_entity_poly.pdbx_strand_id
1 'polypeptide(L)'
;MTFLIVTVAWAAHVRLFQVIEHIDDVLALLNLACMMIITFLPYTFSLMASFPGVPFGIFLFSVCAVVIGLIQAVIVAYGFYHPHLLNQQIQESENQNFYKRHILKIILRGPVLCFLAAIFSFFFIPLSYVLLGLVIVFPHLTRFITWCKTKVLGHRAEVEEHHSLETFTFYLSEPLSKERVEAFSDGVYAIVATLLILDICEDNVPDPREVEEKFHGSLLEALSEYGPNYLAYFGSFVTIGLLWFVHHSLFLYVTKATRLMGLLNILSLAFIGGLPLAYQLTSEFAEKSHNEIEAIQVSCVITFFASIFQFAIWTTALLNEEETLHAFARYGGKEHAFMFAKLALYPCVSLGAFFLTCLLSEFSTAIFHLMQIVIPFAFLALRIFVRISLTAIKSVMSLSRRKVVLLEEEEACLSPNETLS
;
A
#
# COMPACT_ATOMS: atom_id res chain seq x y z
N MET A 1 5.73 10.09 -6.87
CA MET A 1 5.39 9.81 -8.28
C MET A 1 6.15 8.60 -8.83
N THR A 2 7.47 8.51 -8.64
CA THR A 2 8.30 7.35 -9.03
C THR A 2 7.74 6.00 -8.59
N PHE A 3 7.42 5.86 -7.30
CA PHE A 3 6.86 4.64 -6.74
C PHE A 3 5.60 4.21 -7.50
N LEU A 4 4.64 5.11 -7.67
CA LEU A 4 3.39 4.84 -8.40
C LEU A 4 3.62 4.40 -9.85
N ILE A 5 4.57 5.01 -10.55
CA ILE A 5 4.93 4.63 -11.92
C ILE A 5 5.46 3.19 -11.97
N VAL A 6 6.40 2.87 -11.08
CA VAL A 6 6.97 1.50 -10.98
C VAL A 6 5.87 0.51 -10.63
N THR A 7 4.94 0.87 -9.74
CA THR A 7 3.81 0.01 -9.39
C THR A 7 2.83 -0.19 -10.55
N VAL A 8 2.57 0.83 -11.38
CA VAL A 8 1.76 0.69 -12.59
C VAL A 8 2.42 -0.27 -13.58
N ALA A 9 3.74 -0.14 -13.77
CA ALA A 9 4.51 -1.07 -14.62
C ALA A 9 4.47 -2.50 -14.07
N TRP A 10 4.65 -2.66 -12.76
CA TRP A 10 4.54 -3.95 -12.06
C TRP A 10 3.12 -4.55 -12.19
N ALA A 11 2.06 -3.75 -12.03
CA ALA A 11 0.69 -4.23 -12.17
C ALA A 11 0.37 -4.65 -13.61
N ALA A 12 0.90 -3.95 -14.61
CA ALA A 12 0.79 -4.35 -16.01
C ALA A 12 1.53 -5.67 -16.28
N HIS A 13 2.72 -5.81 -15.71
CA HIS A 13 3.54 -7.03 -15.78
C HIS A 13 2.84 -8.24 -15.13
N VAL A 14 2.29 -8.09 -13.92
CA VAL A 14 1.55 -9.17 -13.24
C VAL A 14 0.36 -9.63 -14.09
N ARG A 15 -0.40 -8.71 -14.68
CA ARG A 15 -1.53 -9.07 -15.56
C ARG A 15 -1.10 -9.83 -16.81
N LEU A 16 0.07 -9.50 -17.36
CA LEU A 16 0.63 -10.22 -18.50
C LEU A 16 0.93 -11.68 -18.14
N PHE A 17 1.53 -11.91 -16.97
CA PHE A 17 1.86 -13.25 -16.47
C PHE A 17 0.70 -13.98 -15.78
N GLN A 18 -0.48 -13.36 -15.67
CA GLN A 18 -1.73 -14.10 -15.38
C GLN A 18 -2.29 -14.77 -16.66
N VAL A 19 -1.97 -14.22 -17.84
CA VAL A 19 -2.37 -14.77 -19.16
C VAL A 19 -1.40 -15.85 -19.61
N ILE A 20 -0.11 -15.68 -19.32
CA ILE A 20 0.97 -16.60 -19.66
C ILE A 20 1.27 -17.46 -18.43
N GLU A 21 0.79 -18.70 -18.44
CA GLU A 21 0.91 -19.62 -17.31
C GLU A 21 2.27 -20.33 -17.27
N HIS A 22 2.78 -20.71 -18.44
CA HIS A 22 4.07 -21.41 -18.56
C HIS A 22 5.11 -20.47 -19.20
N ILE A 23 6.33 -20.51 -18.66
CA ILE A 23 7.46 -19.69 -19.11
C ILE A 23 8.53 -20.59 -19.71
N ASP A 24 8.97 -20.28 -20.93
CA ASP A 24 10.14 -20.88 -21.57
C ASP A 24 11.37 -19.96 -21.45
N ASP A 25 12.53 -20.43 -21.91
CA ASP A 25 13.78 -19.67 -21.82
C ASP A 25 13.71 -18.33 -22.59
N VAL A 26 12.99 -18.28 -23.71
CA VAL A 26 12.84 -17.06 -24.53
C VAL A 26 12.02 -16.01 -23.78
N LEU A 27 10.87 -16.41 -23.21
CA LEU A 27 10.04 -15.54 -22.38
C LEU A 27 10.79 -15.10 -21.12
N ALA A 28 11.58 -15.98 -20.50
CA ALA A 28 12.41 -15.64 -19.36
C ALA A 28 13.46 -14.57 -19.71
N LEU A 29 14.13 -14.68 -20.86
CA LEU A 29 15.08 -13.69 -21.36
C LEU A 29 14.41 -12.35 -21.71
N LEU A 30 13.25 -12.37 -22.37
CA LEU A 30 12.47 -11.16 -22.64
C LEU A 30 12.00 -10.48 -21.35
N ASN A 31 11.58 -11.27 -20.37
CA ASN A 31 11.23 -10.79 -19.04
C ASN A 31 12.43 -10.14 -18.34
N LEU A 32 13.61 -10.77 -18.39
CA LEU A 32 14.84 -10.23 -17.83
C LEU A 32 15.21 -8.89 -18.48
N ALA A 33 15.10 -8.79 -19.81
CA ALA A 33 15.31 -7.55 -20.54
C ALA A 33 14.30 -6.46 -20.12
N CYS A 34 13.03 -6.82 -19.92
CA CYS A 34 12.01 -5.90 -19.39
C CYS A 34 12.38 -5.40 -17.98
N MET A 35 12.80 -6.30 -17.08
CA MET A 35 13.20 -5.95 -15.72
C MET A 35 14.42 -5.03 -15.70
N MET A 36 15.41 -5.27 -16.56
CA MET A 36 16.59 -4.42 -16.71
C MET A 36 16.25 -2.98 -17.11
N ILE A 37 15.25 -2.77 -17.96
CA ILE A 37 14.83 -1.41 -18.34
C ILE A 37 14.01 -0.76 -17.23
N ILE A 38 13.17 -1.53 -16.52
CA ILE A 38 12.41 -1.04 -15.37
C ILE A 38 13.35 -0.55 -14.26
N THR A 39 14.46 -1.26 -13.98
CA THR A 39 15.45 -0.83 -12.98
C THR A 39 16.24 0.42 -13.39
N PHE A 40 16.22 0.81 -14.67
CA PHE A 40 16.81 2.06 -15.14
C PHE A 40 15.87 3.28 -15.01
N LEU A 41 14.55 3.07 -14.80
CA LEU A 41 13.59 4.16 -14.64
C LEU A 41 13.93 5.14 -13.49
N PRO A 42 14.38 4.70 -12.29
CA PRO A 42 14.78 5.62 -11.22
C PRO A 42 15.88 6.60 -11.64
N TYR A 43 16.88 6.14 -12.41
CA TYR A 43 17.93 7.01 -12.95
C TYR A 43 17.35 8.07 -13.89
N THR A 44 16.50 7.67 -14.84
CA THR A 44 15.86 8.61 -15.77
C THR A 44 15.00 9.65 -15.05
N PHE A 45 14.33 9.25 -13.96
CA PHE A 45 13.56 10.16 -13.13
C PHE A 45 14.46 11.13 -12.36
N SER A 46 15.57 10.66 -11.79
CA SER A 46 16.56 11.51 -11.11
C SER A 46 17.12 12.58 -12.07
N LEU A 47 17.42 12.19 -13.32
CA LEU A 47 17.86 13.11 -14.36
C LEU A 47 16.79 14.16 -14.69
N MET A 48 15.53 13.73 -14.83
CA MET A 48 14.38 14.60 -15.07
C MET A 48 14.11 15.57 -13.91
N ALA A 49 14.32 15.13 -12.66
CA ALA A 49 14.14 15.96 -11.48
C ALA A 49 15.27 16.99 -11.30
N SER A 50 16.50 16.62 -11.63
CA SER A 50 17.68 17.50 -11.53
C SER A 50 17.69 18.59 -12.60
N PHE A 51 17.17 18.28 -13.80
CA PHE A 51 17.17 19.20 -14.94
C PHE A 51 15.76 19.35 -15.54
N PRO A 52 14.78 19.92 -14.82
CA PRO A 52 13.38 19.96 -15.27
C PRO A 52 13.17 20.85 -16.51
N GLY A 53 14.04 21.83 -16.74
CA GLY A 53 14.02 22.67 -17.93
C GLY A 53 14.69 22.04 -19.16
N VAL A 54 15.35 20.89 -19.01
CA VAL A 54 16.05 20.21 -20.10
C VAL A 54 15.20 19.04 -20.60
N PRO A 55 14.83 18.99 -21.89
CA PRO A 55 13.90 17.99 -22.40
C PRO A 55 14.45 16.56 -22.40
N PHE A 56 15.78 16.41 -22.29
CA PHE A 56 16.48 15.14 -22.38
C PHE A 56 16.05 14.12 -21.31
N GLY A 57 15.81 14.56 -20.06
CA GLY A 57 15.36 13.66 -18.99
C GLY A 57 14.00 13.03 -19.28
N ILE A 58 13.05 13.83 -19.75
CA ILE A 58 11.70 13.40 -20.14
C ILE A 58 11.78 12.48 -21.36
N PHE A 59 12.56 12.86 -22.37
CA PHE A 59 12.78 12.04 -23.57
C PHE A 59 13.30 10.64 -23.20
N LEU A 60 14.35 10.57 -22.38
CA LEU A 60 14.96 9.31 -21.97
C LEU A 60 13.97 8.43 -21.18
N PHE A 61 13.26 9.02 -20.20
CA PHE A 61 12.22 8.31 -19.45
C PHE A 61 11.13 7.74 -20.38
N SER A 62 10.63 8.56 -21.31
CA SER A 62 9.61 8.16 -22.27
C SER A 62 10.08 7.07 -23.22
N VAL A 63 11.33 7.11 -23.69
CA VAL A 63 11.92 6.07 -24.53
C VAL A 63 12.00 4.76 -23.75
N CYS A 64 12.48 4.76 -22.51
CA CYS A 64 12.50 3.56 -21.66
C CYS A 64 11.10 2.95 -21.50
N ALA A 65 10.09 3.78 -21.21
CA ALA A 65 8.70 3.31 -21.10
C ALA A 65 8.15 2.74 -22.41
N VAL A 66 8.49 3.31 -23.57
CA VAL A 66 8.14 2.77 -24.88
C VAL A 66 8.79 1.41 -25.11
N VAL A 67 10.08 1.26 -24.82
CA VAL A 67 10.80 -0.01 -25.00
C VAL A 67 10.24 -1.10 -24.08
N ILE A 68 9.92 -0.79 -22.81
CA ILE A 68 9.23 -1.72 -21.90
C ILE A 68 7.92 -2.22 -22.53
N GLY A 69 7.11 -1.29 -23.05
CA GLY A 69 5.85 -1.63 -23.71
C GLY A 69 6.01 -2.49 -24.97
N LEU A 70 7.04 -2.22 -25.77
CA LEU A 70 7.36 -3.02 -26.96
C LEU A 70 7.79 -4.43 -26.58
N ILE A 71 8.63 -4.61 -25.55
CA ILE A 71 9.02 -5.93 -25.05
C ILE A 71 7.79 -6.69 -24.54
N GLN A 72 6.92 -6.04 -23.75
CA GLN A 72 5.68 -6.65 -23.29
C GLN A 72 4.74 -7.03 -24.45
N ALA A 73 4.66 -6.21 -25.50
CA ALA A 73 3.93 -6.52 -26.71
C ALA A 73 4.49 -7.74 -27.47
N VAL A 74 5.83 -7.87 -27.53
CA VAL A 74 6.51 -9.05 -28.10
C VAL A 74 6.21 -10.29 -27.28
N ILE A 75 6.25 -10.21 -25.94
CA ILE A 75 5.89 -11.31 -25.03
C ILE A 75 4.46 -11.79 -25.31
N VAL A 76 3.50 -10.87 -25.45
CA VAL A 76 2.11 -11.23 -25.82
C VAL A 76 2.08 -11.91 -27.20
N ALA A 77 2.73 -11.30 -28.20
CA ALA A 77 2.71 -11.85 -29.55
C ALA A 77 3.30 -13.26 -29.62
N TYR A 78 4.36 -13.51 -28.85
CA TYR A 78 5.01 -14.82 -28.71
C TYR A 78 4.14 -15.83 -27.96
N GLY A 79 3.53 -15.44 -26.83
CA GLY A 79 2.60 -16.31 -26.08
C GLY A 79 1.41 -16.76 -26.93
N PHE A 80 0.83 -15.86 -27.74
CA PHE A 80 -0.25 -16.22 -28.68
C PHE A 80 0.24 -17.00 -29.92
N TYR A 81 1.53 -16.97 -30.24
CA TYR A 81 2.11 -17.82 -31.28
C TYR A 81 2.34 -19.25 -30.79
N HIS A 82 2.53 -19.45 -29.48
CA HIS A 82 2.72 -20.73 -28.82
C HIS A 82 1.61 -21.00 -27.79
N PRO A 83 0.42 -21.51 -28.20
CA PRO A 83 -0.76 -21.60 -27.34
C PRO A 83 -0.61 -22.44 -26.07
N HIS A 84 0.37 -23.36 -26.02
CA HIS A 84 0.66 -24.18 -24.84
C HIS A 84 1.23 -23.37 -23.65
N LEU A 85 1.69 -22.14 -23.90
CA LEU A 85 2.20 -21.24 -22.86
C LEU A 85 1.09 -20.43 -22.17
N LEU A 86 -0.08 -20.35 -22.81
CA LEU A 86 -1.22 -19.59 -22.31
C LEU A 86 -2.01 -20.38 -21.27
N ASN A 87 -2.74 -19.66 -20.43
CA ASN A 87 -3.73 -20.25 -19.53
C ASN A 87 -4.76 -21.09 -20.31
N GLN A 88 -5.11 -22.26 -19.77
CA GLN A 88 -6.07 -23.22 -20.35
C GLN A 88 -7.38 -22.57 -20.81
N GLN A 89 -7.92 -21.60 -20.06
CA GLN A 89 -9.19 -20.93 -20.39
C GLN A 89 -9.10 -20.06 -21.65
N ILE A 90 -7.93 -19.48 -21.92
CA ILE A 90 -7.69 -18.70 -23.14
C ILE A 90 -7.38 -19.64 -24.30
N GLN A 91 -6.70 -20.75 -24.02
CA GLN A 91 -6.40 -21.78 -25.01
C GLN A 91 -7.68 -22.39 -25.61
N GLU A 92 -8.68 -22.68 -24.78
CA GLU A 92 -9.96 -23.28 -25.18
C GLU A 92 -10.94 -22.28 -25.85
N SER A 93 -10.62 -20.99 -25.86
CA SER A 93 -11.51 -19.97 -26.41
C SER A 93 -11.51 -19.92 -27.95
N GLU A 94 -12.70 -19.82 -28.56
CA GLU A 94 -12.87 -19.81 -30.03
C GLU A 94 -12.19 -18.60 -30.73
N ASN A 95 -11.89 -17.52 -30.01
CA ASN A 95 -11.54 -16.21 -30.59
C ASN A 95 -10.18 -15.66 -30.12
N GLN A 96 -9.12 -16.47 -30.15
CA GLN A 96 -7.75 -16.09 -29.72
C GLN A 96 -7.23 -14.78 -30.34
N ASN A 97 -7.55 -14.49 -31.61
CA ASN A 97 -7.14 -13.26 -32.29
C ASN A 97 -7.77 -12.00 -31.69
N PHE A 98 -9.02 -12.11 -31.21
CA PHE A 98 -9.70 -11.03 -30.53
C PHE A 98 -8.99 -10.71 -29.20
N TYR A 99 -8.66 -11.74 -28.41
CA TYR A 99 -7.93 -11.61 -27.15
C TYR A 99 -6.54 -10.98 -27.34
N LYS A 100 -5.77 -11.49 -28.32
CA LYS A 100 -4.46 -10.93 -28.68
C LYS A 100 -4.55 -9.44 -28.98
N ARG A 101 -5.46 -9.02 -29.85
CA ARG A 101 -5.61 -7.61 -30.27
C ARG A 101 -6.06 -6.72 -29.11
N HIS A 102 -6.90 -7.23 -28.22
CA HIS A 102 -7.38 -6.50 -27.06
C HIS A 102 -6.29 -6.30 -26.00
N ILE A 103 -5.56 -7.35 -25.63
CA ILE A 103 -4.44 -7.29 -24.67
C ILE A 103 -3.36 -6.33 -25.19
N LEU A 104 -3.00 -6.45 -26.47
CA LEU A 104 -2.03 -5.57 -27.11
C LEU A 104 -2.49 -4.10 -27.06
N LYS A 105 -3.78 -3.82 -27.29
CA LYS A 105 -4.34 -2.47 -27.15
C LYS A 105 -4.20 -1.91 -25.74
N ILE A 106 -4.34 -2.73 -24.71
CA ILE A 106 -4.22 -2.28 -23.30
C ILE A 106 -2.76 -1.97 -22.98
N ILE A 107 -1.86 -2.89 -23.29
CA ILE A 107 -0.42 -2.73 -23.01
C ILE A 107 0.16 -1.56 -23.80
N LEU A 108 -0.23 -1.37 -25.06
CA LEU A 108 0.33 -0.34 -25.94
C LEU A 108 -0.20 1.08 -25.67
N ARG A 109 -1.29 1.25 -24.91
CA ARG A 109 -1.84 2.60 -24.57
C ARG A 109 -0.83 3.48 -23.83
N GLY A 110 -0.20 2.96 -22.77
CA GLY A 110 0.81 3.69 -22.00
C GLY A 110 2.01 4.10 -22.86
N PRO A 111 2.65 3.16 -23.57
CA PRO A 111 3.72 3.43 -24.54
C PRO A 111 3.36 4.45 -25.60
N VAL A 112 2.13 4.44 -26.15
CA VAL A 112 1.70 5.46 -27.12
C VAL A 112 1.68 6.86 -26.49
N LEU A 113 1.16 6.99 -25.26
CA LEU A 113 1.20 8.27 -24.54
C LEU A 113 2.64 8.69 -24.21
N CYS A 114 3.51 7.75 -23.80
CA CYS A 114 4.92 8.02 -23.56
C CYS A 114 5.66 8.44 -24.85
N PHE A 115 5.34 7.82 -25.98
CA PHE A 115 5.88 8.17 -27.29
C PHE A 115 5.48 9.60 -27.69
N LEU A 116 4.21 9.97 -27.49
CA LEU A 116 3.76 11.35 -27.69
C LEU A 116 4.50 12.30 -26.73
N ALA A 117 4.67 11.94 -25.46
CA ALA A 117 5.42 12.73 -24.49
C ALA A 117 6.89 12.92 -24.90
N ALA A 118 7.53 11.90 -25.49
CA ALA A 118 8.88 12.00 -26.02
C ALA A 118 8.97 13.02 -27.16
N ILE A 119 8.01 13.01 -28.10
CA ILE A 119 7.96 13.98 -29.20
C ILE A 119 7.76 15.39 -28.65
N PHE A 120 6.75 15.59 -27.80
CA PHE A 120 6.42 16.90 -27.24
C PHE A 120 7.49 17.45 -26.30
N SER A 121 8.41 16.61 -25.80
CA SER A 121 9.44 17.05 -24.85
C SER A 121 10.32 18.15 -25.45
N PHE A 122 10.61 18.07 -26.76
CA PHE A 122 11.43 19.06 -27.47
C PHE A 122 10.68 20.34 -27.86
N PHE A 123 9.35 20.32 -27.89
CA PHE A 123 8.54 21.45 -28.35
C PHE A 123 7.86 22.20 -27.19
N PHE A 124 7.30 21.46 -26.23
CA PHE A 124 6.52 22.01 -25.13
C PHE A 124 6.55 21.08 -23.92
N ILE A 125 7.55 21.30 -23.06
CA ILE A 125 7.83 20.52 -21.85
C ILE A 125 6.59 20.33 -20.93
N PRO A 126 5.76 21.36 -20.66
CA PRO A 126 4.61 21.18 -19.77
C PRO A 126 3.59 20.14 -20.27
N LEU A 127 3.37 20.05 -21.60
CA LEU A 127 2.46 19.05 -22.17
C LEU A 127 3.00 17.64 -22.01
N SER A 128 4.33 17.44 -22.10
CA SER A 128 4.93 16.13 -21.84
C SER A 128 4.70 15.68 -20.41
N TYR A 129 4.81 16.56 -19.41
CA TYR A 129 4.47 16.23 -18.03
C TYR A 129 2.98 15.89 -17.85
N VAL A 130 2.08 16.61 -18.52
CA VAL A 130 0.65 16.28 -18.52
C VAL A 130 0.41 14.90 -19.12
N LEU A 131 1.04 14.58 -20.25
CA LEU A 131 0.94 13.26 -20.90
C LEU A 131 1.47 12.14 -19.99
N LEU A 132 2.59 12.35 -19.30
CA LEU A 132 3.13 11.39 -18.33
C LEU A 132 2.21 11.22 -17.11
N GLY A 133 1.64 12.32 -16.60
CA GLY A 133 0.64 12.26 -15.53
C GLY A 133 -0.62 11.49 -15.95
N LEU A 134 -1.05 11.65 -17.20
CA LEU A 134 -2.16 10.89 -17.77
C LEU A 134 -1.88 9.38 -17.79
N VAL A 135 -0.65 8.91 -18.01
CA VAL A 135 -0.31 7.47 -17.95
C VAL A 135 -0.69 6.86 -16.60
N ILE A 136 -0.49 7.60 -15.50
CA ILE A 136 -0.83 7.16 -14.14
C ILE A 136 -2.35 7.19 -13.92
N VAL A 137 -3.02 8.25 -14.36
CA VAL A 137 -4.44 8.51 -14.04
C VAL A 137 -5.40 7.76 -14.98
N PHE A 138 -5.02 7.55 -16.24
CA PHE A 138 -5.89 7.05 -17.30
C PHE A 138 -6.52 5.67 -17.01
N PRO A 139 -5.79 4.67 -16.43
CA PRO A 139 -6.39 3.39 -16.04
C PRO A 139 -7.50 3.52 -14.98
N HIS A 140 -7.41 4.55 -14.13
CA HIS A 140 -8.42 4.84 -13.10
C HIS A 140 -9.57 5.68 -13.66
N LEU A 141 -9.26 6.69 -14.48
CA LEU A 141 -10.24 7.62 -15.06
C LEU A 141 -11.18 6.93 -16.04
N THR A 142 -10.66 6.06 -16.92
CA THR A 142 -11.51 5.30 -17.85
C THR A 142 -12.57 4.49 -17.12
N ARG A 143 -12.28 3.98 -15.91
CA ARG A 143 -13.26 3.23 -15.11
C ARG A 143 -14.19 4.09 -14.30
N PHE A 144 -13.72 5.22 -13.77
CA PHE A 144 -14.62 6.20 -13.16
C PHE A 144 -15.68 6.65 -14.18
N ILE A 145 -15.25 6.89 -15.43
CA ILE A 145 -16.15 7.21 -16.54
C ILE A 145 -17.08 6.03 -16.86
N THR A 146 -16.60 4.78 -16.91
CA THR A 146 -17.47 3.61 -17.14
C THR A 146 -18.48 3.43 -16.00
N TRP A 147 -18.07 3.57 -14.75
CA TRP A 147 -18.93 3.49 -13.56
C TRP A 147 -19.97 4.61 -13.53
N CYS A 148 -19.57 5.84 -13.85
CA CYS A 148 -20.50 6.96 -14.01
C CYS A 148 -21.48 6.69 -15.15
N LYS A 149 -21.01 6.16 -16.29
CA LYS A 149 -21.88 5.80 -17.42
C LYS A 149 -22.88 4.72 -17.05
N THR A 150 -22.49 3.65 -16.36
CA THR A 150 -23.43 2.61 -15.91
C THR A 150 -24.40 3.10 -14.84
N LYS A 151 -24.03 4.09 -14.03
CA LYS A 151 -24.90 4.69 -13.03
C LYS A 151 -25.86 5.76 -13.60
N VAL A 152 -25.47 6.43 -14.69
CA VAL A 152 -26.22 7.53 -15.32
C VAL A 152 -27.06 7.06 -16.51
N LEU A 153 -26.53 6.20 -17.38
CA LEU A 153 -27.28 5.58 -18.47
C LEU A 153 -27.83 4.23 -17.96
N GLY A 154 -29.06 4.27 -17.46
CA GLY A 154 -29.82 3.06 -17.15
C GLY A 154 -29.78 2.06 -18.31
N HIS A 155 -29.56 0.80 -17.96
CA HIS A 155 -29.39 -0.38 -18.80
C HIS A 155 -30.24 -0.36 -20.10
N ARG A 156 -29.67 0.06 -21.23
CA ARG A 156 -30.24 -0.29 -22.55
C ARG A 156 -29.22 -0.16 -23.70
N ALA A 157 -29.14 -1.25 -24.45
CA ALA A 157 -28.60 -1.42 -25.81
C ALA A 157 -27.09 -1.61 -25.97
N GLU A 158 -26.64 -2.88 -25.90
CA GLU A 158 -25.81 -3.59 -26.91
C GLU A 158 -25.52 -5.00 -26.37
N VAL A 159 -26.32 -6.01 -26.73
CA VAL A 159 -26.46 -7.28 -25.98
C VAL A 159 -25.66 -8.47 -26.57
N GLU A 160 -25.04 -8.38 -27.76
CA GLU A 160 -24.38 -9.57 -28.36
C GLU A 160 -22.86 -9.47 -28.53
N GLU A 161 -22.29 -8.29 -28.82
CA GLU A 161 -20.82 -8.09 -28.81
C GLU A 161 -20.25 -7.88 -27.40
N HIS A 162 -21.10 -7.48 -26.44
CA HIS A 162 -20.72 -7.23 -25.05
C HIS A 162 -20.50 -8.50 -24.23
N HIS A 163 -21.05 -9.66 -24.57
CA HIS A 163 -20.98 -10.81 -23.66
C HIS A 163 -19.57 -11.45 -23.62
N SER A 164 -18.87 -11.49 -24.76
CA SER A 164 -17.46 -11.91 -24.86
C SER A 164 -16.50 -10.84 -24.32
N LEU A 165 -16.86 -9.56 -24.49
CA LEU A 165 -16.12 -8.42 -23.97
C LEU A 165 -16.30 -8.30 -22.45
N GLU A 166 -17.47 -8.52 -21.87
CA GLU A 166 -17.74 -8.48 -20.42
C GLU A 166 -17.08 -9.64 -19.69
N THR A 167 -17.19 -10.87 -20.21
CA THR A 167 -16.56 -12.07 -19.62
C THR A 167 -15.03 -11.97 -19.60
N PHE A 168 -14.43 -11.22 -20.54
CA PHE A 168 -12.98 -11.00 -20.59
C PHE A 168 -12.51 -9.68 -19.96
N THR A 169 -13.33 -8.62 -20.03
CA THR A 169 -13.11 -7.43 -19.20
C THR A 169 -13.11 -7.86 -17.75
N PHE A 170 -13.91 -8.87 -17.37
CA PHE A 170 -13.87 -9.56 -16.10
C PHE A 170 -12.52 -10.28 -15.81
N TYR A 171 -11.84 -10.91 -16.79
CA TYR A 171 -10.48 -11.49 -16.64
C TYR A 171 -9.36 -10.45 -16.49
N LEU A 172 -9.35 -9.40 -17.31
CA LEU A 172 -8.48 -8.23 -17.05
C LEU A 172 -8.89 -7.49 -15.77
N SER A 173 -10.09 -7.81 -15.26
CA SER A 173 -10.65 -7.41 -13.96
C SER A 173 -10.53 -8.37 -12.83
N GLU A 174 -9.80 -9.44 -13.07
CA GLU A 174 -9.43 -10.30 -12.00
C GLU A 174 -8.58 -9.51 -11.00
N PRO A 175 -8.83 -9.69 -9.70
CA PRO A 175 -7.94 -9.20 -8.66
C PRO A 175 -6.49 -9.59 -8.96
N LEU A 176 -5.54 -8.74 -8.58
CA LEU A 176 -4.13 -9.12 -8.61
C LEU A 176 -3.97 -10.40 -7.78
N SER A 177 -3.13 -11.33 -8.24
CA SER A 177 -2.80 -12.52 -7.45
C SER A 177 -2.36 -12.09 -6.06
N LYS A 178 -2.99 -12.68 -5.04
CA LYS A 178 -2.69 -12.43 -3.63
C LYS A 178 -1.20 -12.60 -3.36
N GLU A 179 -0.61 -13.69 -3.83
CA GLU A 179 0.81 -14.02 -3.67
C GLU A 179 1.72 -12.93 -4.23
N ARG A 180 1.34 -12.34 -5.38
CA ARG A 180 2.11 -11.25 -6.00
C ARG A 180 2.02 -9.97 -5.17
N VAL A 181 0.84 -9.66 -4.64
CA VAL A 181 0.64 -8.50 -3.76
C VAL A 181 1.41 -8.66 -2.45
N GLU A 182 1.39 -9.86 -1.85
CA GLU A 182 2.17 -10.20 -0.66
C GLU A 182 3.68 -10.08 -0.93
N ALA A 183 4.19 -10.73 -1.98
CA ALA A 183 5.61 -10.68 -2.34
C ALA A 183 6.12 -9.26 -2.62
N PHE A 184 5.32 -8.43 -3.30
CA PHE A 184 5.67 -7.02 -3.51
C PHE A 184 5.69 -6.23 -2.20
N SER A 185 4.72 -6.48 -1.31
CA SER A 185 4.64 -5.83 -0.01
C SER A 185 5.84 -6.21 0.86
N ASP A 186 6.14 -7.51 0.97
CA ASP A 186 7.29 -8.04 1.72
C ASP A 186 8.60 -7.43 1.21
N GLY A 187 8.77 -7.31 -0.11
CA GLY A 187 9.93 -6.66 -0.73
C GLY A 187 10.08 -5.20 -0.31
N VAL A 188 8.98 -4.42 -0.28
CA VAL A 188 9.00 -3.02 0.16
C VAL A 188 9.37 -2.92 1.65
N TYR A 189 8.75 -3.73 2.52
CA TYR A 189 9.08 -3.76 3.94
C TYR A 189 10.55 -4.13 4.19
N ALA A 190 11.08 -5.12 3.47
CA ALA A 190 12.47 -5.52 3.57
C ALA A 190 13.42 -4.39 3.16
N ILE A 191 13.16 -3.72 2.02
CA ILE A 191 13.97 -2.57 1.57
C ILE A 191 13.94 -1.45 2.61
N VAL A 192 12.76 -1.11 3.13
CA VAL A 192 12.61 -0.05 4.15
C VAL A 192 13.40 -0.39 5.42
N ALA A 193 13.36 -1.64 5.89
CA ALA A 193 14.16 -2.09 7.01
C ALA A 193 15.68 -2.03 6.72
N THR A 194 16.10 -2.38 5.50
CA THR A 194 17.52 -2.29 5.12
C THR A 194 18.01 -0.84 5.02
N LEU A 195 17.17 0.10 4.57
CA LEU A 195 17.55 1.52 4.54
C LEU A 195 17.80 2.07 5.94
N LEU A 196 17.05 1.63 6.95
CA LEU A 196 17.28 2.06 8.34
C LEU A 196 18.63 1.61 8.90
N ILE A 197 19.04 0.37 8.64
CA ILE A 197 20.32 -0.12 9.15
C ILE A 197 21.49 0.49 8.38
N LEU A 198 21.32 0.77 7.09
CA LEU A 198 22.34 1.46 6.30
C LEU A 198 22.62 2.87 6.82
N ASP A 199 21.58 3.61 7.22
CA ASP A 199 21.70 4.95 7.84
C ASP A 199 22.56 4.89 9.12
N ILE A 200 22.27 3.94 10.01
CA ILE A 200 23.10 3.68 11.21
C ILE A 200 24.54 3.29 10.86
N CYS A 201 24.73 2.45 9.83
CA CYS A 201 26.06 2.03 9.40
C CYS A 201 26.88 3.16 8.77
N GLU A 202 26.24 4.15 8.17
CA GLU A 202 26.90 5.31 7.56
C GLU A 202 27.28 6.34 8.63
N ASP A 203 26.38 6.65 9.57
CA ASP A 203 26.55 7.78 10.49
C ASP A 203 27.12 7.41 11.86
N ASN A 204 27.03 6.15 12.30
CA ASN A 204 27.38 5.76 13.68
C ASN A 204 28.53 4.76 13.77
N VAL A 205 29.34 4.66 12.71
CA VAL A 205 30.61 3.95 12.71
C VAL A 205 31.74 4.98 12.83
N PRO A 206 32.39 5.13 14.01
CA PRO A 206 33.38 6.17 14.21
C PRO A 206 34.66 5.94 13.39
N ASP A 207 35.28 7.02 12.89
CA ASP A 207 36.57 6.95 12.20
C ASP A 207 37.67 6.59 13.23
N PRO A 208 38.60 5.65 12.91
CA PRO A 208 39.73 5.35 13.79
C PRO A 208 40.50 6.55 14.33
N ARG A 209 40.63 7.62 13.53
CA ARG A 209 41.29 8.88 13.94
C ARG A 209 40.48 9.63 14.98
N GLU A 210 39.16 9.66 14.83
CA GLU A 210 38.26 10.27 15.80
C GLU A 210 38.31 9.52 17.14
N VAL A 211 38.34 8.17 17.08
CA VAL A 211 38.50 7.33 18.29
C VAL A 211 39.81 7.63 19.01
N GLU A 212 40.90 7.81 18.28
CA GLU A 212 42.22 8.13 18.85
C GLU A 212 42.26 9.55 19.45
N GLU A 213 41.74 10.54 18.74
CA GLU A 213 41.79 11.96 19.14
C GLU A 213 40.80 12.32 20.25
N LYS A 214 39.52 11.91 20.12
CA LYS A 214 38.43 12.33 21.00
C LYS A 214 38.22 11.39 22.19
N PHE A 215 38.50 10.09 22.02
CA PHE A 215 38.22 9.05 23.02
C PHE A 215 39.48 8.33 23.51
N HIS A 216 40.66 8.89 23.26
CA HIS A 216 41.95 8.34 23.72
C HIS A 216 42.18 6.87 23.33
N GLY A 217 41.68 6.46 22.15
CA GLY A 217 41.77 5.08 21.65
C GLY A 217 40.72 4.12 22.23
N SER A 218 39.78 4.59 23.05
CA SER A 218 38.70 3.78 23.61
C SER A 218 37.49 3.69 22.67
N LEU A 219 37.40 2.60 21.92
CA LEU A 219 36.25 2.34 21.04
C LEU A 219 34.93 2.22 21.84
N LEU A 220 34.96 1.69 23.06
CA LEU A 220 33.76 1.52 23.88
C LEU A 220 33.13 2.86 24.25
N GLU A 221 33.96 3.86 24.58
CA GLU A 221 33.48 5.21 24.88
C GLU A 221 32.88 5.86 23.63
N ALA A 222 33.54 5.72 22.49
CA ALA A 222 33.03 6.21 21.20
C ALA A 222 31.66 5.59 20.85
N LEU A 223 31.49 4.27 21.00
CA LEU A 223 30.23 3.59 20.74
C LEU A 223 29.13 3.96 21.75
N SER A 224 29.50 4.29 22.99
CA SER A 224 28.53 4.67 24.01
C SER A 224 27.85 6.01 23.72
N GLU A 225 28.52 6.92 23.01
CA GLU A 225 27.95 8.21 22.58
C GLU A 225 26.79 8.01 21.60
N TYR A 226 26.86 6.99 20.73
CA TYR A 226 25.83 6.65 19.75
C TYR A 226 24.68 5.78 20.32
N GLY A 227 24.69 5.47 21.62
CA GLY A 227 23.69 4.61 22.27
C GLY A 227 22.22 5.00 21.98
N PRO A 228 21.83 6.29 22.08
CA PRO A 228 20.47 6.73 21.73
C PRO A 228 20.07 6.46 20.28
N ASN A 229 21.00 6.59 19.33
CA ASN A 229 20.75 6.34 17.90
C ASN A 229 20.44 4.87 17.65
N TYR A 230 21.18 3.96 18.30
CA TYR A 230 20.90 2.52 18.23
C TYR A 230 19.52 2.18 18.82
N LEU A 231 19.13 2.80 19.93
CA LEU A 231 17.80 2.61 20.52
C LEU A 231 16.68 3.13 19.59
N ALA A 232 16.89 4.30 18.98
CA ALA A 232 15.96 4.87 18.01
C ALA A 232 15.82 3.96 16.78
N TYR A 233 16.92 3.37 16.30
CA TYR A 233 16.90 2.36 15.23
C TYR A 233 16.02 1.15 15.61
N PHE A 234 16.19 0.59 16.81
CA PHE A 234 15.37 -0.54 17.24
C PHE A 234 13.88 -0.19 17.32
N GLY A 235 13.53 1.01 17.79
CA GLY A 235 12.14 1.49 17.79
C GLY A 235 11.55 1.57 16.38
N SER A 236 12.29 2.15 15.43
CA SER A 236 11.88 2.27 14.03
C SER A 236 11.76 0.91 13.34
N PHE A 237 12.73 0.01 13.56
CA PHE A 237 12.68 -1.36 13.05
C PHE A 237 11.46 -2.11 13.57
N VAL A 238 11.17 -1.99 14.87
CA VAL A 238 9.98 -2.61 15.48
C VAL A 238 8.70 -2.00 14.90
N THR A 239 8.66 -0.70 14.64
CA THR A 239 7.51 -0.04 14.01
C THR A 239 7.23 -0.60 12.61
N ILE A 240 8.26 -0.75 11.78
CA ILE A 240 8.14 -1.36 10.45
C ILE A 240 7.72 -2.83 10.56
N GLY A 241 8.35 -3.59 11.46
CA GLY A 241 8.04 -5.00 11.67
C GLY A 241 6.61 -5.24 12.16
N LEU A 242 6.07 -4.35 13.00
CA LEU A 242 4.68 -4.43 13.45
C LEU A 242 3.69 -4.01 12.36
N LEU A 243 3.99 -2.98 11.55
CA LEU A 243 3.18 -2.65 10.37
C LEU A 243 3.16 -3.80 9.36
N TRP A 244 4.31 -4.45 9.12
CA TRP A 244 4.39 -5.68 8.33
C TRP A 244 3.56 -6.81 8.95
N PHE A 245 3.65 -7.02 10.26
CA PHE A 245 2.88 -8.05 10.95
C PHE A 245 1.37 -7.81 10.85
N VAL A 246 0.92 -6.55 10.91
CA VAL A 246 -0.48 -6.16 10.69
C VAL A 246 -0.91 -6.50 9.26
N HIS A 247 -0.10 -6.13 8.27
CA HIS A 247 -0.34 -6.43 6.86
C HIS A 247 -0.40 -7.94 6.59
N HIS A 248 0.60 -8.68 7.06
CA HIS A 248 0.65 -10.14 6.95
C HIS A 248 -0.58 -10.79 7.60
N SER A 249 -0.94 -10.37 8.82
CA SER A 249 -2.15 -10.86 9.51
C SER A 249 -3.43 -10.59 8.71
N LEU A 250 -3.54 -9.41 8.08
CA LEU A 250 -4.68 -9.05 7.25
C LEU A 250 -4.77 -9.97 6.02
N PHE A 251 -3.67 -10.12 5.29
CA PHE A 251 -3.66 -10.90 4.05
C PHE A 251 -3.81 -12.41 4.30
N LEU A 252 -3.43 -12.93 5.49
CA LEU A 252 -3.77 -14.31 5.89
C LEU A 252 -5.28 -14.57 5.87
N TYR A 253 -6.11 -13.61 6.26
CA TYR A 253 -7.57 -13.75 6.26
C TYR A 253 -8.25 -13.34 4.95
N VAL A 254 -7.54 -12.65 4.06
CA VAL A 254 -8.03 -12.30 2.73
C VAL A 254 -7.98 -13.52 1.81
N THR A 255 -9.13 -13.90 1.27
CA THR A 255 -9.27 -14.97 0.27
C THR A 255 -9.07 -14.45 -1.14
N LYS A 256 -9.61 -13.27 -1.45
CA LYS A 256 -9.58 -12.66 -2.78
C LYS A 256 -9.25 -11.17 -2.69
N ALA A 257 -8.12 -10.76 -3.27
CA ALA A 257 -7.60 -9.39 -3.15
C ALA A 257 -8.19 -8.44 -4.19
N THR A 258 -9.33 -7.81 -3.90
CA THR A 258 -9.99 -6.91 -4.86
C THR A 258 -9.09 -5.77 -5.35
N ARG A 259 -9.42 -5.18 -6.50
CA ARG A 259 -8.66 -4.07 -7.08
C ARG A 259 -8.57 -2.85 -6.17
N LEU A 260 -9.65 -2.53 -5.45
CA LEU A 260 -9.65 -1.42 -4.49
C LEU A 260 -8.69 -1.73 -3.34
N MET A 261 -8.70 -2.96 -2.82
CA MET A 261 -7.72 -3.41 -1.83
C MET A 261 -6.28 -3.30 -2.38
N GLY A 262 -6.06 -3.68 -3.64
CA GLY A 262 -4.77 -3.50 -4.32
C GLY A 262 -4.33 -2.03 -4.39
N LEU A 263 -5.22 -1.10 -4.78
CA LEU A 263 -4.91 0.33 -4.80
C LEU A 263 -4.58 0.87 -3.39
N LEU A 264 -5.38 0.50 -2.39
CA LEU A 264 -5.14 0.88 -1.00
C LEU A 264 -3.83 0.30 -0.48
N ASN A 265 -3.48 -0.92 -0.87
CA ASN A 265 -2.18 -1.53 -0.56
C ASN A 265 -1.03 -0.71 -1.16
N ILE A 266 -1.14 -0.30 -2.42
CA ILE A 266 -0.13 0.53 -3.09
C ILE A 266 0.05 1.87 -2.38
N LEU A 267 -1.04 2.50 -1.96
CA LEU A 267 -1.00 3.74 -1.18
C LEU A 267 -0.33 3.50 0.19
N SER A 268 -0.70 2.44 0.90
CA SER A 268 -0.05 2.06 2.16
C SER A 268 1.47 1.88 1.98
N LEU A 269 1.89 1.10 0.98
CA LEU A 269 3.31 0.85 0.69
C LEU A 269 4.08 2.12 0.30
N ALA A 270 3.43 3.06 -0.41
CA ALA A 270 4.04 4.35 -0.75
C ALA A 270 4.38 5.16 0.51
N PHE A 271 3.51 5.15 1.53
CA PHE A 271 3.78 5.80 2.82
C PHE A 271 4.76 5.01 3.69
N ILE A 272 4.73 3.67 3.65
CA ILE A 272 5.72 2.81 4.31
C ILE A 272 7.12 3.10 3.77
N GLY A 273 7.25 3.33 2.45
CA GLY A 273 8.50 3.76 1.82
C GLY A 273 9.03 5.11 2.32
N GLY A 274 8.19 5.93 2.97
CA GLY A 274 8.58 7.19 3.61
C GLY A 274 9.00 7.06 5.08
N LEU A 275 8.91 5.87 5.70
CA LEU A 275 9.32 5.67 7.09
C LEU A 275 10.82 5.92 7.35
N PRO A 276 11.76 5.63 6.43
CA PRO A 276 13.17 5.99 6.64
C PRO A 276 13.36 7.50 6.81
N LEU A 277 12.64 8.32 6.02
CA LEU A 277 12.65 9.77 6.17
C LEU A 277 12.09 10.20 7.52
N ALA A 278 10.97 9.60 7.95
CA ALA A 278 10.37 9.87 9.26
C ALA A 278 11.36 9.59 10.40
N TYR A 279 12.11 8.49 10.29
CA TYR A 279 13.14 8.12 11.26
C TYR A 279 14.28 9.13 11.27
N GLN A 280 14.88 9.39 10.11
CA GLN A 280 16.04 10.27 9.96
C GLN A 280 15.74 11.69 10.48
N LEU A 281 14.57 12.23 10.16
CA LEU A 281 14.15 13.54 10.69
C LEU A 281 14.03 13.53 12.22
N THR A 282 13.50 12.46 12.81
CA THR A 282 13.37 12.36 14.26
C THR A 282 14.68 12.05 14.99
N SER A 283 15.69 11.48 14.32
CA SER A 283 17.02 11.25 14.89
C SER A 283 17.93 12.47 14.75
N GLU A 284 17.89 13.18 13.62
CA GLU A 284 18.75 14.34 13.35
C GLU A 284 18.36 15.56 14.18
N PHE A 285 17.05 15.81 14.37
CA PHE A 285 16.57 16.99 15.12
C PHE A 285 16.38 16.73 16.62
N ALA A 286 17.40 16.19 17.29
CA ALA A 286 17.34 15.83 18.72
C ALA A 286 17.49 17.02 19.70
N GLU A 287 16.54 17.11 20.63
CA GLU A 287 16.34 18.02 21.78
C GLU A 287 16.34 19.55 21.56
N LYS A 288 15.17 20.16 21.81
CA LYS A 288 14.94 21.60 22.08
C LYS A 288 15.01 22.55 20.88
N SER A 289 14.83 22.04 19.67
CA SER A 289 14.61 22.88 18.48
C SER A 289 13.13 22.89 18.07
N HIS A 290 12.63 23.99 17.50
CA HIS A 290 11.28 24.03 16.91
C HIS A 290 11.07 22.94 15.84
N ASN A 291 12.15 22.56 15.16
CA ASN A 291 12.15 21.55 14.11
C ASN A 291 11.87 20.13 14.65
N GLU A 292 12.05 19.89 15.95
CA GLU A 292 11.78 18.59 16.59
C GLU A 292 10.29 18.25 16.56
N ILE A 293 9.42 19.21 16.90
CA ILE A 293 7.96 19.01 16.91
C ILE A 293 7.47 18.70 15.49
N GLU A 294 7.97 19.45 14.50
CA GLU A 294 7.62 19.24 13.10
C GLU A 294 8.09 17.86 12.61
N ALA A 295 9.29 17.41 12.99
CA ALA A 295 9.79 16.08 12.66
C ALA A 295 8.91 14.97 13.26
N ILE A 296 8.52 15.08 14.53
CA ILE A 296 7.62 14.14 15.19
C ILE A 296 6.25 14.13 14.49
N GLN A 297 5.70 15.32 14.16
CA GLN A 297 4.43 15.44 13.45
C GLN A 297 4.47 14.78 12.08
N VAL A 298 5.53 15.02 11.30
CA VAL A 298 5.74 14.36 10.00
C VAL A 298 5.79 12.84 10.17
N SER A 299 6.50 12.34 11.18
CA SER A 299 6.57 10.91 11.50
C SER A 299 5.20 10.32 11.85
N CYS A 300 4.40 11.02 12.65
CA CYS A 300 3.01 10.65 12.96
C CYS A 300 2.13 10.61 11.69
N VAL A 301 2.23 11.61 10.82
CA VAL A 301 1.43 11.68 9.58
C VAL A 301 1.79 10.52 8.64
N ILE A 302 3.08 10.25 8.44
CA ILE A 302 3.54 9.14 7.59
C ILE A 302 3.03 7.80 8.15
N THR A 303 3.18 7.58 9.45
CA THR A 303 2.72 6.35 10.13
C THR A 303 1.19 6.21 10.08
N PHE A 304 0.45 7.32 10.23
CA PHE A 304 -1.00 7.33 10.11
C PHE A 304 -1.45 6.91 8.71
N PHE A 305 -0.90 7.52 7.65
CA PHE A 305 -1.26 7.16 6.28
C PHE A 305 -0.81 5.74 5.92
N ALA A 306 0.37 5.30 6.35
CA ALA A 306 0.85 3.94 6.16
C ALA A 306 -0.14 2.89 6.73
N SER A 307 -0.75 3.17 7.89
CA SER A 307 -1.61 2.25 8.61
C SER A 307 -3.10 2.38 8.30
N ILE A 308 -3.63 3.60 8.09
CA ILE A 308 -5.05 3.82 7.78
C ILE A 308 -5.46 3.19 6.45
N PHE A 309 -4.54 3.12 5.47
CA PHE A 309 -4.83 2.43 4.22
C PHE A 309 -4.93 0.91 4.41
N GLN A 310 -4.18 0.30 5.34
CA GLN A 310 -4.38 -1.11 5.70
C GLN A 310 -5.72 -1.34 6.38
N PHE A 311 -6.13 -0.42 7.27
CA PHE A 311 -7.47 -0.44 7.86
C PHE A 311 -8.56 -0.26 6.78
N ALA A 312 -8.33 0.58 5.77
CA ALA A 312 -9.22 0.76 4.63
C ALA A 312 -9.34 -0.52 3.77
N ILE A 313 -8.25 -1.30 3.62
CA ILE A 313 -8.29 -2.62 2.95
C ILE A 313 -9.23 -3.56 3.70
N TRP A 314 -9.10 -3.62 5.04
CA TRP A 314 -9.94 -4.46 5.88
C TRP A 314 -11.42 -4.08 5.81
N THR A 315 -11.73 -2.79 5.94
CA THR A 315 -13.13 -2.31 5.81
C THR A 315 -13.70 -2.58 4.41
N THR A 316 -12.88 -2.43 3.36
CA THR A 316 -13.27 -2.79 1.99
C THR A 316 -13.56 -4.29 1.86
N ALA A 317 -12.77 -5.14 2.50
CA ALA A 317 -12.99 -6.58 2.52
C ALA A 317 -14.29 -6.94 3.28
N LEU A 318 -14.58 -6.25 4.38
CA LEU A 318 -15.83 -6.44 5.13
C LEU A 318 -17.09 -6.06 4.34
N LEU A 319 -17.02 -5.14 3.37
CA LEU A 319 -18.17 -4.80 2.52
C LEU A 319 -18.64 -5.99 1.66
N ASN A 320 -17.72 -6.90 1.30
CA ASN A 320 -18.00 -8.11 0.52
C ASN A 320 -17.40 -9.34 1.23
N GLU A 321 -17.78 -9.53 2.50
CA GLU A 321 -17.13 -10.48 3.40
C GLU A 321 -17.25 -11.96 3.00
N GLU A 322 -18.28 -12.32 2.22
CA GLU A 322 -18.47 -13.70 1.76
C GLU A 322 -17.43 -14.11 0.73
N GLU A 323 -17.05 -13.20 -0.17
CA GLU A 323 -16.14 -13.46 -1.29
C GLU A 323 -14.67 -13.18 -0.91
N THR A 324 -14.42 -12.16 -0.08
CA THR A 324 -13.08 -11.61 0.14
C THR A 324 -12.43 -12.01 1.47
N LEU A 325 -13.21 -12.53 2.44
CA LEU A 325 -12.71 -12.88 3.77
C LEU A 325 -13.06 -14.32 4.18
N HIS A 326 -12.12 -14.92 4.92
CA HIS A 326 -12.35 -16.17 5.65
C HIS A 326 -13.41 -16.00 6.75
N ALA A 327 -14.21 -17.05 6.97
CA ALA A 327 -15.33 -17.06 7.94
C ALA A 327 -14.96 -16.60 9.36
N PHE A 328 -13.71 -16.80 9.80
CA PHE A 328 -13.25 -16.37 11.13
C PHE A 328 -13.13 -14.86 11.31
N ALA A 329 -12.96 -14.12 10.21
CA ALA A 329 -12.69 -12.69 10.16
C ALA A 329 -13.95 -11.84 9.83
N ARG A 330 -15.03 -12.48 9.37
CA ARG A 330 -16.33 -11.87 9.05
C ARG A 330 -16.99 -11.20 10.26
N TYR A 331 -18.02 -10.39 10.05
CA TYR A 331 -18.81 -9.81 11.14
C TYR A 331 -19.31 -10.90 12.10
N GLY A 332 -19.06 -10.71 13.40
CA GLY A 332 -19.37 -11.71 14.43
C GLY A 332 -18.40 -12.90 14.51
N GLY A 333 -17.40 -12.96 13.62
CA GLY A 333 -16.34 -13.96 13.63
C GLY A 333 -15.44 -13.87 14.87
N LYS A 334 -14.81 -14.99 15.23
CA LYS A 334 -13.97 -15.12 16.43
C LYS A 334 -12.79 -14.14 16.43
N GLU A 335 -12.22 -13.88 15.26
CA GLU A 335 -11.01 -13.05 15.10
C GLU A 335 -11.34 -11.63 14.60
N HIS A 336 -12.61 -11.32 14.31
CA HIS A 336 -13.04 -10.01 13.78
C HIS A 336 -12.62 -8.84 14.69
N ALA A 337 -13.00 -8.90 15.97
CA ALA A 337 -12.70 -7.84 16.94
C ALA A 337 -11.19 -7.69 17.17
N PHE A 338 -10.44 -8.81 17.11
CA PHE A 338 -9.00 -8.80 17.24
C PHE A 338 -8.32 -8.15 16.03
N MET A 339 -8.75 -8.49 14.81
CA MET A 339 -8.26 -7.87 13.58
C MET A 339 -8.58 -6.39 13.52
N PHE A 340 -9.80 -5.99 13.90
CA PHE A 340 -10.16 -4.58 14.02
C PHE A 340 -9.22 -3.83 14.97
N ALA A 341 -9.00 -4.35 16.19
CA ALA A 341 -8.13 -3.71 17.17
C ALA A 341 -6.68 -3.64 16.67
N LYS A 342 -6.20 -4.70 16.01
CA LYS A 342 -4.84 -4.79 15.46
C LYS A 342 -4.59 -3.73 14.39
N LEU A 343 -5.52 -3.58 13.45
CA LEU A 343 -5.43 -2.61 12.35
C LEU A 343 -5.71 -1.16 12.80
N ALA A 344 -6.51 -0.97 13.85
CA ALA A 344 -6.84 0.36 14.38
C ALA A 344 -5.78 0.93 15.32
N LEU A 345 -4.89 0.10 15.88
CA LEU A 345 -3.92 0.52 16.89
C LEU A 345 -2.99 1.63 16.39
N TYR A 346 -2.28 1.42 15.27
CA TYR A 346 -1.37 2.42 14.72
C TYR A 346 -2.06 3.72 14.27
N PRO A 347 -3.18 3.69 13.52
CA PRO A 347 -3.88 4.90 13.14
C PRO A 347 -4.36 5.72 14.35
N CYS A 348 -4.91 5.06 15.37
CA CYS A 348 -5.39 5.76 16.57
C CYS A 348 -4.24 6.36 17.38
N VAL A 349 -3.14 5.61 17.56
CA VAL A 349 -2.01 6.07 18.36
C VAL A 349 -1.24 7.18 17.64
N SER A 350 -0.99 7.05 16.33
CA SER A 350 -0.32 8.10 15.55
C SER A 350 -1.14 9.39 15.48
N LEU A 351 -2.47 9.28 15.28
CA LEU A 351 -3.36 10.43 15.31
C LEU A 351 -3.44 11.08 16.70
N GLY A 352 -3.51 10.26 17.75
CA GLY A 352 -3.47 10.72 19.13
C GLY A 352 -2.18 11.45 19.46
N ALA A 353 -1.02 10.90 19.08
CA ALA A 353 0.28 11.52 19.26
C ALA A 353 0.39 12.85 18.48
N PHE A 354 -0.14 12.92 17.26
CA PHE A 354 -0.18 14.16 16.49
C PHE A 354 -0.98 15.26 17.22
N PHE A 355 -2.19 14.95 17.70
CA PHE A 355 -2.97 15.95 18.44
C PHE A 355 -2.32 16.30 19.78
N LEU A 356 -1.73 15.32 20.47
CA LEU A 356 -1.09 15.54 21.77
C LEU A 356 0.17 16.41 21.62
N THR A 357 0.94 16.26 20.53
CA THR A 357 2.09 17.12 20.23
C THR A 357 1.67 18.54 19.84
N CYS A 358 0.53 18.72 19.17
CA CYS A 358 -0.06 20.04 18.91
C CYS A 358 -0.54 20.75 20.19
N LEU A 359 -1.06 20.00 21.17
CA LEU A 359 -1.64 20.55 22.40
C LEU A 359 -0.61 20.72 23.54
N LEU A 360 0.35 19.79 23.63
CA LEU A 360 1.37 19.72 24.68
C LEU A 360 2.77 19.69 24.03
N SER A 361 3.14 20.81 23.40
CA SER A 361 4.42 20.96 22.71
C SER A 361 5.62 20.64 23.62
N GLU A 362 5.55 21.00 24.90
CA GLU A 362 6.59 20.75 25.92
C GLU A 362 6.87 19.26 26.19
N PHE A 363 5.91 18.36 25.92
CA PHE A 363 6.05 16.92 26.20
C PHE A 363 6.15 16.05 24.94
N SER A 364 6.29 16.67 23.76
CA SER A 364 6.26 16.01 22.46
C SER A 364 7.24 14.83 22.35
N THR A 365 8.49 15.01 22.78
CA THR A 365 9.55 13.98 22.79
C THR A 365 9.17 12.78 23.69
N ALA A 366 8.69 13.06 24.90
CA ALA A 366 8.28 12.04 25.85
C ALA A 366 7.10 11.22 25.31
N ILE A 367 6.14 11.88 24.65
CA ILE A 367 4.99 11.24 23.99
C ILE A 367 5.48 10.31 22.89
N PHE A 368 6.41 10.75 22.04
CA PHE A 368 6.92 9.96 20.93
C PHE A 368 7.72 8.73 21.40
N HIS A 369 8.62 8.88 22.37
CA HIS A 369 9.35 7.73 22.93
C HIS A 369 8.43 6.77 23.68
N LEU A 370 7.47 7.30 24.45
CA LEU A 370 6.49 6.46 25.13
C LEU A 370 5.66 5.67 24.12
N MET A 371 5.26 6.28 23.01
CA MET A 371 4.54 5.62 21.93
C MET A 371 5.36 4.46 21.34
N GLN A 372 6.63 4.70 21.00
CA GLN A 372 7.55 3.70 20.45
C GLN A 372 7.71 2.49 21.39
N ILE A 373 7.76 2.72 22.70
CA ILE A 373 7.89 1.67 23.72
C ILE A 373 6.56 0.95 23.98
N VAL A 374 5.46 1.69 24.11
CA VAL A 374 4.15 1.13 24.51
C VAL A 374 3.51 0.29 23.40
N ILE A 375 3.65 0.69 22.13
CA ILE A 375 3.00 0.00 21.02
C ILE A 375 3.39 -1.49 20.94
N PRO A 376 4.68 -1.89 20.98
CA PRO A 376 5.07 -3.30 20.95
C PRO A 376 4.43 -4.13 22.08
N PHE A 377 4.41 -3.60 23.30
CA PHE A 377 3.75 -4.26 24.43
C PHE A 377 2.23 -4.33 24.23
N ALA A 378 1.63 -3.27 23.68
CA ALA A 378 0.20 -3.25 23.35
C ALA A 378 -0.15 -4.31 22.30
N PHE A 379 0.69 -4.54 21.29
CA PHE A 379 0.52 -5.63 20.32
C PHE A 379 0.60 -7.01 20.96
N LEU A 380 1.57 -7.22 21.88
CA LEU A 380 1.75 -8.49 22.56
C LEU A 380 0.56 -8.83 23.48
N ALA A 381 0.05 -7.82 24.19
CA ALA A 381 -1.09 -7.94 25.09
C ALA A 381 -2.46 -7.74 24.40
N LEU A 382 -2.48 -7.43 23.10
CA LEU A 382 -3.69 -7.03 22.37
C LEU A 382 -4.83 -8.03 22.52
N ARG A 383 -4.53 -9.33 22.47
CA ARG A 383 -5.54 -10.38 22.56
C ARG A 383 -6.19 -10.43 23.95
N ILE A 384 -5.43 -10.15 25.00
CA ILE A 384 -5.91 -10.08 26.38
C ILE A 384 -6.80 -8.85 26.54
N PHE A 385 -6.33 -7.69 26.11
CA PHE A 385 -7.10 -6.44 26.17
C PHE A 385 -8.43 -6.55 25.44
N VAL A 386 -8.44 -7.04 24.20
CA VAL A 386 -9.67 -7.21 23.41
C VAL A 386 -10.68 -8.13 24.10
N ARG A 387 -10.23 -9.24 24.69
CA ARG A 387 -11.11 -10.17 25.43
C ARG A 387 -11.70 -9.53 26.68
N ILE A 388 -10.89 -8.82 27.45
CA ILE A 388 -11.33 -8.11 28.67
C ILE A 388 -12.34 -7.03 28.29
N SER A 389 -12.03 -6.18 27.30
CA SER A 389 -12.92 -5.12 26.83
C SER A 389 -14.25 -5.66 26.28
N LEU A 390 -14.23 -6.73 25.49
CA LEU A 390 -15.46 -7.37 24.99
C LEU A 390 -16.32 -7.93 26.12
N THR A 391 -15.70 -8.51 27.15
CA THR A 391 -16.42 -9.03 28.31
C THR A 391 -17.03 -7.89 29.12
N ALA A 392 -16.27 -6.83 29.36
CA ALA A 392 -16.74 -5.65 30.06
C ALA A 392 -17.93 -4.97 29.34
N ILE A 393 -17.82 -4.78 28.01
CA ILE A 393 -18.90 -4.21 27.19
C ILE A 393 -20.14 -5.09 27.24
N LYS A 394 -20.00 -6.42 27.11
CA LYS A 394 -21.14 -7.35 27.20
C LYS A 394 -21.81 -7.30 28.57
N SER A 395 -21.04 -7.22 29.66
CA SER A 395 -21.57 -7.09 31.01
C SER A 395 -22.32 -5.77 31.20
N VAL A 396 -21.79 -4.64 30.71
CA VAL A 396 -22.46 -3.34 30.76
C VAL A 396 -23.74 -3.33 29.92
N MET A 397 -23.71 -3.87 28.71
CA MET A 397 -24.91 -3.99 27.86
C MET A 397 -25.96 -4.92 28.46
N SER A 398 -25.55 -6.00 29.12
CA SER A 398 -26.46 -6.91 29.84
C SER A 398 -27.10 -6.21 31.04
N LEU A 399 -26.34 -5.44 31.81
CA LEU A 399 -26.84 -4.63 32.93
C LEU A 399 -27.82 -3.55 32.45
N SER A 400 -27.50 -2.86 31.35
CA SER A 400 -28.37 -1.86 30.73
C SER A 400 -29.67 -2.49 30.22
N ARG A 401 -29.60 -3.63 29.52
CA ARG A 401 -30.79 -4.37 29.06
C ARG A 401 -31.67 -4.82 30.24
N ARG A 402 -31.06 -5.31 31.32
CA ARG A 402 -31.79 -5.69 32.54
C ARG A 402 -32.47 -4.49 33.21
N LYS A 403 -31.84 -3.31 33.19
CA LYS A 403 -32.42 -2.08 33.72
C LYS A 403 -33.60 -1.58 32.86
N VAL A 404 -33.52 -1.70 31.53
CA VAL A 404 -34.64 -1.35 30.63
C VAL A 404 -35.83 -2.28 30.84
N VAL A 405 -35.62 -3.59 30.93
CA VAL A 405 -36.70 -4.55 31.20
C VAL A 405 -37.36 -4.29 32.56
N LEU A 406 -36.59 -3.98 33.60
CA LEU A 406 -37.14 -3.62 34.91
C LEU A 406 -37.96 -2.33 34.88
N LEU A 407 -37.55 -1.34 34.10
CA LEU A 407 -38.31 -0.09 33.93
C LEU A 407 -39.60 -0.30 33.13
N GLU A 408 -39.59 -1.16 32.10
CA GLU A 408 -40.80 -1.55 31.36
C GLU A 408 -41.77 -2.36 32.24
N GLU A 409 -41.27 -3.25 33.11
CA GLU A 409 -42.10 -3.97 34.09
C GLU A 409 -42.69 -3.01 35.14
N GLU A 410 -41.93 -2.01 35.59
CA GLU A 410 -42.38 -1.02 36.58
C GLU A 410 -43.43 -0.05 35.98
N GLU A 411 -43.25 0.39 34.72
CA GLU A 411 -44.25 1.15 33.96
C GLU A 411 -45.52 0.33 33.66
N ALA A 412 -45.38 -0.95 33.32
CA ALA A 412 -46.53 -1.85 33.12
C ALA A 412 -47.32 -2.07 34.42
N CYS A 413 -46.65 -2.10 35.58
CA CYS A 413 -47.31 -2.21 36.89
C CYS A 413 -48.02 -0.90 37.33
N LEU A 414 -47.59 0.25 36.82
CA LEU A 414 -48.20 1.56 37.10
C LEU A 414 -49.39 1.90 36.19
N SER A 415 -49.60 1.14 35.11
CA SER A 415 -50.67 1.36 34.12
C SER A 415 -51.91 0.41 34.19
N PRO A 416 -52.43 -0.01 35.36
CA PRO A 416 -53.80 -0.51 35.43
C PRO A 416 -54.65 0.35 36.36
N ASN A 417 -55.14 1.49 35.87
CA ASN A 417 -56.32 2.12 36.45
C ASN A 417 -57.07 3.03 35.47
N GLU A 418 -57.35 2.56 34.26
CA GLU A 418 -58.30 3.24 33.38
C GLU A 418 -58.94 2.29 32.35
N THR A 419 -59.54 1.20 32.82
CA THR A 419 -60.66 0.53 32.12
C THR A 419 -61.36 -0.40 33.09
N LEU A 420 -62.49 0.05 33.65
CA LEU A 420 -63.75 -0.70 33.64
C LEU A 420 -64.86 0.20 34.19
N SER A 421 -65.89 0.31 33.34
CA SER A 421 -67.23 0.87 33.53
C SER A 421 -67.92 0.46 34.83
#